data_AF-A0A2V7KTY8-F1
#
_entry.id   AF-A0A2V7KTY8-F1
#
_cell.length_a   1.000
_cell.length_b   1.000
_cell.length_c   1.000
_cell.angle_alpha   90.00
_cell.angle_beta   90.00
_cell.angle_gamma   90.00
#
_symmetry.space_group_name_H-M   'P 1'
#
loop_
_entity.id
_entity.type
_entity.pdbx_description
1 polymer ?
#
loop_
_entity_poly.entity_id
_entity_poly.type
_entity_poly.pdbx_seq_one_letter_code
_entity_poly.pdbx_strand_id
1 'polypeptide(L)'
;MIVPSIDIMRGRAVQLRRGREFVLDGGDPVERLEQFSLAGEVAVVDLDAALSQGSNADLIEGLVRRAPCRVGGGIRDLDAARRWLDAGATQVMIGTAATPEFCGALPRDRVIAAVDAERGAVVVDGWRTSTGIPVLERVRELAGVVGGFLFTQVDKEGAMGGFDRAAVDAVVRAAAGVRVTAAGGITTAAEIAELDSLGADAQVGMALYTGRLSLGDAVAAPLAKPIWGELWPTVVCDEAGRALGLVWSTRESLARAVTERRGIYWSRSRQAIWEKGATSGNTQHLVRVDLDCDRDTLRFTVRQSGAGFCHLNRRSCWPSDFDLAELELALADRKRRPIAGSGTAKLLADPALLAAKLREEAEELARAESSEDVVRETADVLYMALVALARGGGTLADVRAELGRRHRAVSRRPMVGKT
;
A
#
# COMPACT_ATOMS: atom_id res chain seq x y z
N MET A 1 9.05 8.81 6.67
CA MET A 1 8.78 8.43 5.25
C MET A 1 7.64 9.24 4.66
N ILE A 2 7.43 9.20 3.35
CA ILE A 2 6.30 9.83 2.66
C ILE A 2 5.02 8.98 2.78
N VAL A 3 3.87 9.64 2.93
CA VAL A 3 2.54 9.07 2.73
C VAL A 3 1.76 10.00 1.78
N PRO A 4 1.65 9.67 0.49
CA PRO A 4 0.90 10.50 -0.45
C PRO A 4 -0.58 10.58 -0.05
N SER A 5 -1.23 11.71 -0.30
CA SER A 5 -2.67 11.88 -0.06
C SER A 5 -3.49 12.13 -1.33
N ILE A 6 -4.71 11.63 -1.32
CA ILE A 6 -5.75 11.85 -2.33
C ILE A 6 -7.00 12.32 -1.59
N ASP A 7 -7.31 13.60 -1.72
CA ASP A 7 -8.57 14.15 -1.26
C ASP A 7 -9.59 14.05 -2.38
N ILE A 8 -10.78 13.51 -2.08
CA ILE A 8 -11.80 13.23 -3.09
C ILE A 8 -13.02 14.11 -2.83
N MET A 9 -13.45 14.84 -3.86
CA MET A 9 -14.66 15.65 -3.87
C MET A 9 -15.37 15.43 -5.20
N ARG A 10 -16.67 15.10 -5.15
CA ARG A 10 -17.52 14.84 -6.31
C ARG A 10 -16.91 13.82 -7.30
N GLY A 11 -16.35 12.73 -6.76
CA GLY A 11 -15.72 11.66 -7.54
C GLY A 11 -14.37 12.00 -8.17
N ARG A 12 -13.79 13.16 -7.87
CA ARG A 12 -12.52 13.63 -8.44
C ARG A 12 -11.47 13.81 -7.35
N ALA A 13 -10.22 13.53 -7.68
CA ALA A 13 -9.11 13.95 -6.83
C ALA A 13 -9.02 15.47 -6.88
N VAL A 14 -8.86 16.14 -5.76
CA VAL A 14 -8.77 17.61 -5.69
C VAL A 14 -7.66 18.02 -4.73
N GLN A 15 -7.23 19.27 -4.82
CA GLN A 15 -6.49 19.90 -3.73
C GLN A 15 -7.15 21.20 -3.32
N LEU A 16 -7.30 21.38 -2.00
CA LEU A 16 -7.86 22.57 -1.40
C LEU A 16 -6.78 23.30 -0.60
N ARG A 17 -6.71 24.63 -0.71
CA ARG A 17 -5.93 25.46 0.21
C ARG A 17 -6.78 25.68 1.45
N ARG A 18 -6.16 25.44 2.62
CA ARG A 18 -6.82 25.55 3.93
C ARG A 18 -8.17 24.79 3.98
N GLY A 19 -8.26 23.64 3.30
CA GLY A 19 -9.42 22.75 3.33
C GLY A 19 -10.69 23.28 2.68
N ARG A 20 -10.63 24.42 1.95
CA ARG A 20 -11.83 25.10 1.42
C ARG A 20 -11.67 25.74 0.06
N GLU A 21 -10.54 26.37 -0.20
CA GLU A 21 -10.32 27.10 -1.45
C GLU A 21 -9.84 26.09 -2.50
N PHE A 22 -10.65 25.84 -3.52
CA PHE A 22 -10.26 24.94 -4.61
C PHE A 22 -9.00 25.48 -5.32
N VAL A 23 -7.96 24.65 -5.39
CA VAL A 23 -6.69 25.02 -6.04
C VAL A 23 -6.54 24.28 -7.36
N LEU A 24 -6.77 22.96 -7.38
CA LEU A 24 -6.56 22.15 -8.57
C LEU A 24 -7.47 20.91 -8.62
N ASP A 25 -7.83 20.53 -9.86
CA ASP A 25 -8.39 19.22 -10.17
C ASP A 25 -7.22 18.23 -10.35
N GLY A 26 -7.18 17.24 -9.46
CA GLY A 26 -6.18 16.21 -9.42
C GLY A 26 -6.43 15.09 -10.41
N GLY A 27 -7.56 15.01 -11.10
CA GLY A 27 -7.84 13.93 -12.06
C GLY A 27 -8.62 12.76 -11.46
N ASP A 28 -8.45 11.58 -12.07
CA ASP A 28 -9.05 10.33 -11.60
C ASP A 28 -8.32 9.82 -10.35
N PRO A 29 -9.02 9.61 -9.22
CA PRO A 29 -8.45 8.98 -8.01
C PRO A 29 -7.81 7.62 -8.24
N VAL A 30 -8.28 6.82 -9.20
CA VAL A 30 -7.69 5.51 -9.53
C VAL A 30 -6.29 5.67 -10.12
N GLU A 31 -6.12 6.57 -11.09
CA GLU A 31 -4.81 6.86 -11.69
C GLU A 31 -3.82 7.41 -10.64
N ARG A 32 -4.31 8.26 -9.73
CA ARG A 32 -3.51 8.79 -8.62
C ARG A 32 -3.11 7.71 -7.62
N LEU A 33 -4.02 6.79 -7.30
CA LEU A 33 -3.70 5.66 -6.43
C LEU A 33 -2.60 4.80 -7.05
N GLU A 34 -2.69 4.50 -8.35
CA GLU A 34 -1.65 3.75 -9.05
C GLU A 34 -0.30 4.49 -9.04
N GLN A 35 -0.32 5.82 -9.16
CA GLN A 35 0.89 6.64 -9.11
C GLN A 35 1.53 6.61 -7.71
N PHE A 36 0.72 6.74 -6.67
CA PHE A 36 1.20 6.97 -5.31
C PHE A 36 1.48 5.70 -4.51
N SER A 37 0.76 4.61 -4.79
CA SER A 37 0.92 3.32 -4.09
C SER A 37 2.30 2.68 -4.25
N LEU A 38 3.10 3.16 -5.22
CA LEU A 38 4.53 2.84 -5.32
C LEU A 38 5.30 3.15 -4.03
N ALA A 39 4.90 4.18 -3.30
CA ALA A 39 5.50 4.59 -2.03
C ALA A 39 4.89 3.88 -0.80
N GLY A 40 4.03 2.88 -1.01
CA GLY A 40 3.37 2.13 0.05
C GLY A 40 1.91 2.57 0.26
N GLU A 41 1.57 2.89 1.50
CA GLU A 41 0.21 3.28 1.87
C GLU A 41 -0.15 4.68 1.34
N VAL A 42 -1.39 4.85 0.88
CA VAL A 42 -1.93 6.15 0.43
C VAL A 42 -3.02 6.62 1.39
N ALA A 43 -3.01 7.89 1.76
CA ALA A 43 -4.08 8.51 2.53
C ALA A 43 -5.21 8.93 1.59
N VAL A 44 -6.42 8.42 1.81
CA VAL A 44 -7.61 8.78 1.03
C VAL A 44 -8.62 9.48 1.93
N VAL A 45 -9.03 10.69 1.56
CA VAL A 45 -9.96 11.51 2.35
C VAL A 45 -11.23 11.78 1.54
N ASP A 46 -12.38 11.33 2.05
CA ASP A 46 -13.69 11.68 1.49
C ASP A 46 -14.11 13.07 1.98
N LEU A 47 -13.85 14.11 1.17
CA LEU A 47 -14.20 15.47 1.52
C LEU A 47 -15.72 15.70 1.52
N ASP A 48 -16.47 15.01 0.65
CA ASP A 48 -17.93 15.13 0.64
C ASP A 48 -18.54 14.60 1.93
N ALA A 49 -18.05 13.46 2.42
CA ALA A 49 -18.49 12.90 3.70
C ALA A 49 -18.02 13.74 4.90
N ALA A 50 -16.79 14.27 4.85
CA ALA A 50 -16.24 15.17 5.87
C ALA A 50 -17.08 16.45 6.02
N LEU A 51 -17.50 17.03 4.89
CA LEU A 51 -18.31 18.25 4.84
C LEU A 51 -19.82 18.01 4.94
N SER A 52 -20.26 16.75 5.08
CA SER A 52 -21.68 16.36 5.09
C SER A 52 -22.44 16.78 3.82
N GLN A 53 -21.79 16.73 2.66
CA GLN A 53 -22.34 17.12 1.35
C GLN A 53 -22.57 15.94 0.40
N GLY A 54 -22.28 14.72 0.85
CA GLY A 54 -22.42 13.50 0.06
C GLY A 54 -21.47 12.42 0.56
N SER A 55 -21.15 11.46 -0.31
CA SER A 55 -20.12 10.47 -0.06
C SER A 55 -19.57 9.92 -1.38
N ASN A 56 -18.29 9.57 -1.36
CA ASN A 56 -17.58 8.88 -2.44
C ASN A 56 -17.39 7.39 -2.13
N ALA A 57 -18.31 6.78 -1.38
CA ALA A 57 -18.11 5.47 -0.76
C ALA A 57 -17.74 4.36 -1.76
N ASP A 58 -18.51 4.20 -2.83
CA ASP A 58 -18.29 3.14 -3.82
C ASP A 58 -16.94 3.28 -4.55
N LEU A 59 -16.53 4.52 -4.82
CA LEU A 59 -15.24 4.82 -5.41
C LEU A 59 -14.11 4.41 -4.45
N ILE A 60 -14.18 4.84 -3.19
CA ILE A 60 -13.16 4.53 -2.17
C ILE A 60 -13.11 3.03 -1.87
N GLU A 61 -14.24 2.34 -1.82
CA GLU A 61 -14.28 0.87 -1.72
C GLU A 61 -13.53 0.19 -2.88
N GLY A 62 -13.59 0.78 -4.08
CA GLY A 62 -12.78 0.36 -5.22
C GLY A 62 -11.28 0.65 -5.04
N LEU A 63 -10.90 1.74 -4.38
CA LEU A 63 -9.50 2.12 -4.15
C LEU A 63 -8.84 1.20 -3.10
N VAL A 64 -9.49 0.98 -1.95
CA VAL A 64 -8.94 0.15 -0.86
C VAL A 64 -8.71 -1.32 -1.26
N ARG A 65 -9.40 -1.80 -2.31
CA ARG A 65 -9.20 -3.14 -2.88
C ARG A 65 -8.00 -3.23 -3.82
N ARG A 66 -7.54 -2.10 -4.37
CA ARG A 66 -6.44 -2.02 -5.34
C ARG A 66 -5.08 -1.82 -4.67
N ALA A 67 -5.03 -1.02 -3.61
CA ALA A 67 -3.78 -0.73 -2.91
C ALA A 67 -4.01 -0.45 -1.41
N PRO A 68 -2.96 -0.57 -0.57
CA PRO A 68 -3.03 -0.18 0.84
C PRO A 68 -3.44 1.28 0.99
N CYS A 69 -4.57 1.51 1.64
CA CYS A 69 -5.11 2.85 1.86
C CYS A 69 -5.53 3.03 3.31
N ARG A 70 -5.15 4.15 3.92
CA ARG A 70 -5.82 4.67 5.11
C ARG A 70 -6.94 5.60 4.69
N VAL A 71 -8.12 5.46 5.29
CA VAL A 71 -9.34 6.18 4.87
C VAL A 71 -9.77 7.14 5.96
N GLY A 72 -10.01 8.39 5.59
CA GLY A 72 -10.59 9.42 6.45
C GLY A 72 -11.74 10.16 5.78
N GLY A 73 -12.39 11.03 6.54
CA GLY A 73 -13.53 11.83 6.09
C GLY A 73 -14.88 11.23 6.49
N GLY A 74 -15.62 11.96 7.33
CA GLY A 74 -17.00 11.61 7.70
C GLY A 74 -17.18 10.41 8.64
N ILE A 75 -16.11 9.84 9.20
CA ILE A 75 -16.19 8.72 10.17
C ILE A 75 -16.61 9.25 11.55
N ARG A 76 -17.88 9.05 11.89
CA ARG A 76 -18.51 9.61 13.12
C ARG A 76 -18.97 8.56 14.13
N ASP A 77 -18.97 7.28 13.74
CA ASP A 77 -19.44 6.17 14.56
C ASP A 77 -18.70 4.86 14.24
N LEU A 78 -18.93 3.85 15.09
CA LEU A 78 -18.30 2.53 15.00
C LEU A 78 -18.69 1.77 13.74
N ASP A 79 -19.89 1.95 13.23
CA ASP A 79 -20.37 1.22 12.06
C ASP A 79 -19.67 1.73 10.80
N ALA A 80 -19.52 3.04 10.65
CA ALA A 80 -18.73 3.66 9.58
C ALA A 80 -17.26 3.23 9.65
N ALA A 81 -16.65 3.23 10.83
CA ALA A 81 -15.27 2.80 11.01
C ALA A 81 -15.09 1.31 10.64
N ARG A 82 -15.95 0.43 11.14
CA ARG A 82 -15.91 -1.02 10.84
C ARG A 82 -16.15 -1.29 9.36
N ARG A 83 -17.08 -0.58 8.72
CA ARG A 83 -17.32 -0.70 7.27
C ARG A 83 -16.04 -0.47 6.48
N TRP A 84 -15.28 0.57 6.79
CA TRP A 84 -14.03 0.86 6.08
C TRP A 84 -12.95 -0.20 6.31
N LEU A 85 -12.79 -0.63 7.56
CA LEU A 85 -11.82 -1.67 7.91
C LEU A 85 -12.17 -3.01 7.25
N ASP A 86 -13.45 -3.37 7.20
CA ASP A 86 -13.97 -4.57 6.54
C ASP A 86 -13.90 -4.48 5.01
N ALA A 87 -14.07 -3.28 4.44
CA ALA A 87 -13.90 -3.05 3.00
C ALA A 87 -12.45 -3.28 2.53
N GLY A 88 -11.48 -3.09 3.43
CA GLY A 88 -10.07 -3.40 3.21
C GLY A 88 -9.10 -2.27 3.58
N ALA A 89 -9.58 -1.13 4.09
CA ALA A 89 -8.73 -0.01 4.51
C ALA A 89 -7.71 -0.48 5.54
N THR A 90 -6.43 -0.15 5.37
CA THR A 90 -5.37 -0.54 6.30
C THR A 90 -5.49 0.19 7.63
N GLN A 91 -5.96 1.43 7.64
CA GLN A 91 -6.29 2.17 8.87
C GLN A 91 -7.48 3.11 8.59
N VAL A 92 -8.18 3.52 9.64
CA VAL A 92 -9.17 4.61 9.57
C VAL A 92 -8.64 5.86 10.28
N MET A 93 -8.83 7.02 9.67
CA MET A 93 -8.45 8.33 10.20
C MET A 93 -9.69 9.01 10.79
N ILE A 94 -9.73 9.11 12.12
CA ILE A 94 -10.85 9.68 12.87
C ILE A 94 -10.44 11.06 13.39
N GLY A 95 -11.13 12.10 12.94
CA GLY A 95 -10.88 13.48 13.36
C GLY A 95 -11.71 13.88 14.57
N THR A 96 -12.65 14.80 14.37
CA THR A 96 -13.46 15.43 15.43
C THR A 96 -14.19 14.44 16.34
N ALA A 97 -14.58 13.28 15.83
CA ALA A 97 -15.28 12.24 16.59
C ALA A 97 -14.37 11.40 17.48
N ALA A 98 -13.03 11.47 17.35
CA ALA A 98 -12.13 10.61 18.11
C ALA A 98 -12.37 10.80 19.61
N THR A 99 -12.57 9.73 20.37
CA THR A 99 -12.56 9.76 21.83
C THR A 99 -11.88 8.47 22.32
N PRO A 100 -11.41 8.41 23.58
CA PRO A 100 -10.91 7.18 24.15
C PRO A 100 -11.87 6.00 23.98
N GLU A 101 -13.18 6.23 24.16
CA GLU A 101 -14.23 5.21 24.03
C GLU A 101 -14.41 4.77 22.58
N PHE A 102 -14.52 5.71 21.64
CA PHE A 102 -14.73 5.37 20.23
C PHE A 102 -13.49 4.68 19.64
N CYS A 103 -12.30 5.25 19.83
CA CYS A 103 -11.06 4.66 19.33
C CYS A 103 -10.74 3.33 20.02
N GLY A 104 -10.97 3.21 21.32
CA GLY A 104 -10.71 1.99 22.10
C GLY A 104 -11.62 0.81 21.76
N ALA A 105 -12.74 1.03 21.08
CA ALA A 105 -13.65 -0.01 20.60
C ALA A 105 -13.25 -0.60 19.22
N LEU A 106 -12.11 -0.15 18.66
CA LEU A 106 -11.55 -0.61 17.39
C LEU A 106 -10.15 -1.22 17.61
N PRO A 107 -9.62 -2.02 16.65
CA PRO A 107 -8.25 -2.52 16.74
C PRO A 107 -7.27 -1.36 16.74
N ARG A 108 -6.52 -1.19 17.84
CA ARG A 108 -5.64 -0.04 18.09
C ARG A 108 -4.73 0.28 16.90
N ASP A 109 -4.03 -0.72 16.37
CA ASP A 109 -3.10 -0.61 15.23
C ASP A 109 -3.76 -0.12 13.92
N ARG A 110 -5.09 -0.20 13.84
CA ARG A 110 -5.90 0.17 12.67
C ARG A 110 -6.57 1.54 12.80
N VAL A 111 -6.31 2.29 13.87
CA VAL A 111 -6.89 3.61 14.12
C VAL A 111 -5.81 4.68 14.11
N ILE A 112 -6.06 5.74 13.35
CA ILE A 112 -5.30 6.99 13.37
C ILE A 112 -6.21 8.10 13.93
N ALA A 113 -5.76 8.79 14.96
CA ALA A 113 -6.40 10.03 15.40
C ALA A 113 -5.88 11.20 14.57
N ALA A 114 -6.77 11.88 13.83
CA ALA A 114 -6.44 13.12 13.16
C ALA A 114 -6.59 14.29 14.14
N VAL A 115 -5.47 14.96 14.39
CA VAL A 115 -5.34 16.11 15.30
C VAL A 115 -4.94 17.31 14.45
N ASP A 116 -5.95 18.07 14.04
CA ASP A 116 -5.75 19.30 13.30
C ASP A 116 -5.47 20.45 14.28
N ALA A 117 -4.43 21.23 14.01
CA ALA A 117 -3.94 22.24 14.93
C ALA A 117 -3.75 23.61 14.28
N GLU A 118 -4.20 24.64 14.99
CA GLU A 118 -3.94 26.05 14.69
C GLU A 118 -3.40 26.71 15.96
N ARG A 119 -2.25 27.38 15.86
CA ARG A 119 -1.58 28.06 17.00
C ARG A 119 -1.45 27.21 18.28
N GLY A 120 -1.23 25.90 18.13
CA GLY A 120 -1.00 24.96 19.25
C GLY A 120 -2.26 24.40 19.92
N ALA A 121 -3.45 24.80 19.47
CA ALA A 121 -4.74 24.28 19.95
C ALA A 121 -5.41 23.41 18.87
N VAL A 122 -6.20 22.44 19.31
CA VAL A 122 -6.99 21.56 18.43
C VAL A 122 -8.15 22.35 17.81
N VAL A 123 -8.30 22.22 16.50
CA VAL A 123 -9.42 22.79 15.73
C VAL A 123 -10.34 21.71 15.16
N VAL A 124 -11.62 22.01 15.08
CA VAL A 124 -12.68 21.11 14.60
C VAL A 124 -13.59 21.81 13.56
N ASP A 125 -14.65 21.13 13.12
CA ASP A 125 -15.64 21.64 12.14
C ASP A 125 -15.03 22.12 10.82
N GLY A 126 -14.06 21.38 10.29
CA GLY A 126 -13.33 21.79 9.09
C GLY A 126 -12.48 23.04 9.34
N TRP A 127 -11.80 23.06 10.49
CA TRP A 127 -10.83 24.09 10.91
C TRP A 127 -11.45 25.44 11.23
N ARG A 128 -12.72 25.46 11.66
CA ARG A 128 -13.48 26.70 11.95
C ARG A 128 -13.52 27.03 13.44
N THR A 129 -13.52 26.00 14.27
CA THR A 129 -13.78 26.13 15.70
C THR A 129 -12.56 25.67 16.47
N SER A 130 -11.89 26.59 17.16
CA SER A 130 -10.89 26.20 18.17
C SER A 130 -11.60 25.61 19.38
N THR A 131 -11.10 24.46 19.83
CA THR A 131 -11.63 23.79 21.03
C THR A 131 -11.01 24.34 22.33
N GLY A 132 -9.92 25.10 22.21
CA GLY A 132 -9.08 25.50 23.36
C GLY A 132 -8.24 24.36 23.94
N ILE A 133 -8.43 23.11 23.51
CA ILE A 133 -7.68 21.94 23.99
C ILE A 133 -6.26 21.99 23.40
N PRO A 134 -5.20 21.93 24.22
CA PRO A 134 -3.83 21.85 23.74
C PRO A 134 -3.58 20.55 22.96
N VAL A 135 -2.87 20.65 21.83
CA VAL A 135 -2.52 19.48 20.98
C VAL A 135 -1.85 18.37 21.78
N LEU A 136 -0.89 18.71 22.65
CA LEU A 136 -0.14 17.72 23.42
C LEU A 136 -1.00 16.99 24.46
N GLU A 137 -2.03 17.64 24.99
CA GLU A 137 -2.98 17.00 25.90
C GLU A 137 -3.80 15.96 25.15
N ARG A 138 -4.33 16.37 23.98
CA ARG A 138 -5.09 15.48 23.11
C ARG A 138 -4.30 14.26 22.62
N VAL A 139 -3.03 14.45 22.27
CA VAL A 139 -2.15 13.35 21.87
C VAL A 139 -1.95 12.36 23.02
N ARG A 140 -1.68 12.85 24.24
CA ARG A 140 -1.50 11.98 25.41
C ARG A 140 -2.76 11.21 25.77
N GLU A 141 -3.92 11.86 25.69
CA GLU A 141 -5.23 11.25 25.94
C GLU A 141 -5.48 10.03 25.04
N LEU A 142 -5.15 10.14 23.74
CA LEU A 142 -5.47 9.11 22.75
C LEU A 142 -4.36 8.08 22.53
N ALA A 143 -3.11 8.33 22.95
CA ALA A 143 -1.96 7.47 22.62
C ALA A 143 -2.13 5.99 23.08
N GLY A 144 -2.90 5.77 24.16
CA GLY A 144 -3.21 4.43 24.66
C GLY A 144 -4.18 3.63 23.78
N VAL A 145 -4.98 4.30 22.94
CA VAL A 145 -6.08 3.67 22.19
C VAL A 145 -5.94 3.76 20.67
N VAL A 146 -4.93 4.47 20.15
CA VAL A 146 -4.65 4.56 18.70
C VAL A 146 -3.28 4.01 18.33
N GLY A 147 -3.14 3.60 17.07
CA GLY A 147 -1.92 3.09 16.46
C GLY A 147 -1.14 4.15 15.68
N GLY A 148 -1.76 5.30 15.43
CA GLY A 148 -1.11 6.45 14.82
C GLY A 148 -1.80 7.78 15.09
N PHE A 149 -1.09 8.86 14.81
CA PHE A 149 -1.60 10.22 14.75
C PHE A 149 -1.39 10.81 13.36
N LEU A 150 -2.38 11.53 12.85
CA LEU A 150 -2.22 12.47 11.75
C LEU A 150 -2.25 13.87 12.35
N PHE A 151 -1.10 14.53 12.43
CA PHE A 151 -0.96 15.87 12.98
C PHE A 151 -0.89 16.90 11.85
N THR A 152 -1.97 17.65 11.65
CA THR A 152 -2.06 18.65 10.59
C THR A 152 -1.80 20.04 11.12
N GLN A 153 -0.81 20.73 10.57
CA GLN A 153 -0.53 22.14 10.89
C GLN A 153 -1.34 23.05 9.98
N VAL A 154 -2.57 23.38 10.39
CA VAL A 154 -3.57 24.08 9.58
C VAL A 154 -3.08 25.44 9.09
N ASP A 155 -2.34 26.18 9.93
CA ASP A 155 -1.75 27.48 9.58
C ASP A 155 -0.86 27.41 8.31
N LYS A 156 -0.28 26.24 8.04
CA LYS A 156 0.65 25.98 6.93
C LYS A 156 0.04 25.19 5.77
N GLU A 157 -1.17 24.66 5.94
CA GLU A 157 -1.84 23.77 4.98
C GLU A 157 -2.17 24.48 3.65
N GLY A 158 -1.70 23.90 2.55
CA GLY A 158 -1.80 24.49 1.20
C GLY A 158 -1.06 25.82 1.00
N ALA A 159 -0.22 26.25 1.96
CA ALA A 159 0.54 27.52 1.89
C ALA A 159 1.97 27.34 1.36
N MET A 160 2.44 26.10 1.18
CA MET A 160 3.76 25.75 0.64
C MET A 160 4.94 26.38 1.42
N GLY A 161 4.79 26.54 2.74
CA GLY A 161 5.73 27.24 3.62
C GLY A 161 6.54 26.37 4.58
N GLY A 162 6.57 25.05 4.37
CA GLY A 162 7.21 24.07 5.24
C GLY A 162 6.40 23.72 6.49
N PHE A 163 7.05 23.08 7.47
CA PHE A 163 6.44 22.61 8.71
C PHE A 163 7.08 23.25 9.95
N ASP A 164 6.38 23.28 11.09
CA ASP A 164 6.97 23.67 12.39
C ASP A 164 7.65 22.45 13.02
N ARG A 165 8.99 22.48 12.99
CA ARG A 165 9.82 21.40 13.54
C ARG A 165 9.61 21.19 15.04
N ALA A 166 9.56 22.28 15.81
CA ALA A 166 9.45 22.19 17.27
C ALA A 166 8.09 21.62 17.69
N ALA A 167 7.03 22.00 16.97
CA ALA A 167 5.69 21.44 17.19
C ALA A 167 5.64 19.93 16.90
N VAL A 168 6.19 19.48 15.76
CA VAL A 168 6.22 18.05 15.41
C VAL A 168 7.03 17.26 16.43
N ASP A 169 8.23 17.73 16.78
CA ASP A 169 9.11 17.09 17.76
C ASP A 169 8.44 16.96 19.15
N ALA A 170 7.68 17.97 19.58
CA ALA A 170 6.87 17.90 20.80
C ALA A 170 5.75 16.85 20.70
N VAL A 171 5.07 16.76 19.56
CA VAL A 171 4.01 15.76 19.32
C VAL A 171 4.58 14.35 19.29
N VAL A 172 5.71 14.11 18.61
CA VAL A 172 6.37 12.80 18.59
C VAL A 172 6.73 12.34 20.01
N ARG A 173 7.30 13.23 20.83
CA ARG A 173 7.57 12.90 22.24
C ARG A 173 6.29 12.59 23.01
N ALA A 174 5.23 13.37 22.83
CA ALA A 174 3.96 13.16 23.51
C ALA A 174 3.24 11.87 23.08
N ALA A 175 3.45 11.42 21.84
CA ALA A 175 2.88 10.20 21.29
C ALA A 175 3.48 8.91 21.89
N ALA A 176 4.58 9.00 22.66
CA ALA A 176 5.14 7.90 23.45
C ALA A 176 5.34 6.59 22.66
N GLY A 177 5.91 6.70 21.45
CA GLY A 177 6.19 5.55 20.57
C GLY A 177 5.06 5.20 19.60
N VAL A 178 3.92 5.87 19.68
CA VAL A 178 2.87 5.81 18.64
C VAL A 178 3.32 6.58 17.41
N ARG A 179 3.06 6.01 16.22
CA ARG A 179 3.49 6.58 14.94
C ARG A 179 2.84 7.94 14.69
N VAL A 180 3.64 8.94 14.33
CA VAL A 180 3.13 10.28 13.97
C VAL A 180 3.34 10.52 12.48
N THR A 181 2.28 10.91 11.78
CA THR A 181 2.34 11.46 10.43
C THR A 181 2.05 12.96 10.52
N ALA A 182 3.01 13.81 10.15
CA ALA A 182 2.82 15.24 10.03
C ALA A 182 2.23 15.60 8.66
N ALA A 183 1.30 16.55 8.64
CA ALA A 183 0.72 17.17 7.44
C ALA A 183 0.72 18.70 7.59
N GLY A 184 0.50 19.41 6.49
CA GLY A 184 0.51 20.88 6.46
C GLY A 184 1.84 21.48 6.01
N GLY A 185 1.90 21.87 4.74
CA GLY A 185 2.93 22.77 4.21
C GLY A 185 4.24 22.11 3.76
N ILE A 186 4.38 20.79 3.79
CA ILE A 186 5.58 20.07 3.34
C ILE A 186 5.73 20.17 1.81
N THR A 187 6.90 20.60 1.33
CA THR A 187 7.14 20.86 -0.10
C THR A 187 8.43 20.29 -0.68
N THR A 188 9.33 19.78 0.16
CA THR A 188 10.67 19.34 -0.27
C THR A 188 11.04 17.98 0.28
N ALA A 189 11.96 17.30 -0.41
CA ALA A 189 12.57 16.05 0.07
C ALA A 189 13.36 16.26 1.38
N ALA A 190 13.98 17.42 1.57
CA ALA A 190 14.71 17.75 2.79
C ALA A 190 13.79 17.76 4.03
N GLU A 191 12.59 18.32 3.91
CA GLU A 191 11.60 18.32 5.00
C GLU A 191 11.12 16.91 5.33
N ILE A 192 10.97 16.02 4.33
CA ILE A 192 10.62 14.62 4.56
C ILE A 192 11.74 13.89 5.30
N ALA A 193 13.00 14.13 4.91
CA ALA A 193 14.15 13.55 5.61
C ALA A 193 14.24 14.06 7.05
N GLU A 194 13.96 15.34 7.27
CA GLU A 194 13.94 15.94 8.60
C GLU A 194 12.83 15.32 9.47
N LEU A 195 11.61 15.17 8.94
CA LEU A 195 10.52 14.49 9.65
C LEU A 195 10.88 13.04 10.00
N ASP A 196 11.49 12.29 9.08
CA ASP A 196 11.93 10.92 9.33
C ASP A 196 12.97 10.87 10.47
N SER A 197 13.90 11.82 10.51
CA SER A 197 14.88 11.94 11.59
C SER A 197 14.28 12.27 12.96
N LEU A 198 13.10 12.90 12.98
CA LEU A 198 12.32 13.13 14.20
C LEU A 198 11.49 11.91 14.61
N GLY A 199 11.43 10.84 13.80
CA GLY A 199 10.56 9.69 14.03
C GLY A 199 9.13 9.89 13.51
N ALA A 200 8.92 10.83 12.57
CA ALA A 200 7.63 11.12 11.97
C ALA A 200 7.61 10.82 10.46
N ASP A 201 6.41 10.55 9.94
CA ASP A 201 6.15 10.52 8.50
C ASP A 201 5.59 11.84 7.99
N ALA A 202 5.62 12.02 6.68
CA ALA A 202 5.14 13.20 5.98
C ALA A 202 3.93 12.82 5.11
N GLN A 203 2.73 13.31 5.44
CA GLN A 203 1.61 13.23 4.50
C GLN A 203 1.64 14.40 3.53
N VAL A 204 1.68 14.10 2.23
CA VAL A 204 1.87 15.13 1.19
C VAL A 204 0.87 14.94 0.05
N GLY A 205 0.11 15.98 -0.25
CA GLY A 205 -0.74 16.09 -1.43
C GLY A 205 -0.19 17.14 -2.40
N MET A 206 -0.47 18.42 -2.13
CA MET A 206 -0.27 19.56 -3.04
C MET A 206 1.08 19.59 -3.76
N ALA A 207 2.19 19.33 -3.05
CA ALA A 207 3.52 19.36 -3.65
C ALA A 207 3.74 18.28 -4.72
N LEU A 208 3.09 17.11 -4.58
CA LEU A 208 3.13 16.04 -5.58
C LEU A 208 2.28 16.41 -6.80
N TYR A 209 1.08 16.95 -6.59
CA TYR A 209 0.18 17.35 -7.68
C TYR A 209 0.72 18.51 -8.52
N THR A 210 1.39 19.47 -7.88
CA THR A 210 1.99 20.63 -8.55
C THR A 210 3.36 20.34 -9.17
N GLY A 211 3.89 19.12 -8.98
CA GLY A 211 5.21 18.72 -9.48
C GLY A 211 6.39 19.37 -8.75
N ARG A 212 6.15 20.12 -7.67
CA ARG A 212 7.20 20.74 -6.86
C ARG A 212 8.06 19.72 -6.13
N LEU A 213 7.48 18.57 -5.79
CA LEU A 213 8.17 17.42 -5.25
C LEU A 213 7.85 16.20 -6.10
N SER A 214 8.87 15.53 -6.62
CA SER A 214 8.67 14.24 -7.30
C SER A 214 8.46 13.13 -6.27
N LEU A 215 7.65 12.11 -6.60
CA LEU A 215 7.47 10.95 -5.71
C LEU A 215 8.79 10.19 -5.51
N GLY A 216 9.63 10.13 -6.54
CA GLY A 216 10.94 9.49 -6.46
C GLY A 216 11.86 10.15 -5.42
N ASP A 217 11.94 11.48 -5.44
CA ASP A 217 12.72 12.24 -4.45
C ASP A 217 12.14 12.11 -3.05
N ALA A 218 10.80 12.08 -2.93
CA ALA A 218 10.11 11.90 -1.66
C ALA A 218 10.39 10.52 -1.03
N VAL A 219 10.41 9.46 -1.85
CA VAL A 219 10.76 8.09 -1.40
C VAL A 219 12.25 8.00 -1.06
N ALA A 220 13.12 8.66 -1.83
CA ALA A 220 14.55 8.67 -1.60
C ALA A 220 14.97 9.52 -0.39
N ALA A 221 14.15 10.50 0.01
CA ALA A 221 14.46 11.49 1.04
C ALA A 221 15.09 10.90 2.32
N PRO A 222 14.47 9.91 2.98
CA PRO A 222 14.99 9.36 4.25
C PRO A 222 16.19 8.42 4.10
N LEU A 223 16.65 8.09 2.88
CA LEU A 223 17.79 7.19 2.69
C LEU A 223 19.04 7.69 3.42
N ALA A 224 19.64 6.80 4.22
CA ALA A 224 20.78 7.07 5.08
C ALA A 224 21.89 6.04 4.85
N LYS A 225 23.09 6.33 5.37
CA LYS A 225 24.26 5.42 5.36
C LYS A 225 24.57 4.80 3.99
N PRO A 226 24.72 5.60 2.92
CA PRO A 226 25.11 5.04 1.62
C PRO A 226 26.45 4.32 1.71
N ILE A 227 26.56 3.23 0.96
CA ILE A 227 27.81 2.49 0.77
C ILE A 227 28.52 3.10 -0.44
N TRP A 228 29.86 3.19 -0.39
CA TRP A 228 30.69 3.71 -1.50
C TRP A 228 30.24 5.08 -2.02
N GLY A 229 29.89 5.99 -1.11
CA GLY A 229 29.54 7.38 -1.42
C GLY A 229 28.03 7.61 -1.57
N GLU A 230 27.39 6.98 -2.55
CA GLU A 230 25.98 7.23 -2.90
C GLU A 230 25.20 5.99 -3.35
N LEU A 231 25.59 4.79 -2.90
CA LEU A 231 24.94 3.55 -3.30
C LEU A 231 24.19 2.89 -2.14
N TRP A 232 22.96 2.48 -2.42
CA TRP A 232 22.14 1.67 -1.52
C TRP A 232 21.95 0.27 -2.11
N PRO A 233 22.16 -0.80 -1.34
CA PRO A 233 21.73 -2.12 -1.73
C PRO A 233 20.21 -2.12 -1.96
N THR A 234 19.79 -2.78 -3.03
CA THR A 234 18.37 -2.91 -3.38
C THR A 234 18.04 -4.36 -3.61
N VAL A 235 17.20 -4.92 -2.74
CA VAL A 235 16.66 -6.27 -2.91
C VAL A 235 15.47 -6.18 -3.87
N VAL A 236 15.55 -6.90 -4.98
CA VAL A 236 14.45 -6.97 -5.95
C VAL A 236 13.65 -8.22 -5.66
N CYS A 237 12.37 -8.07 -5.35
CA CYS A 237 11.43 -9.15 -5.10
C CYS A 237 10.32 -9.16 -6.15
N ASP A 238 9.74 -10.32 -6.40
CA ASP A 238 8.45 -10.39 -7.10
C ASP A 238 7.27 -10.05 -6.19
N GLU A 239 6.07 -10.01 -6.75
CA GLU A 239 4.84 -9.73 -6.01
C GLU A 239 4.60 -10.75 -4.89
N ALA A 240 5.09 -11.99 -5.00
CA ALA A 240 4.98 -13.01 -3.95
C ALA A 240 5.96 -12.79 -2.78
N GLY A 241 6.89 -11.84 -2.91
CA GLY A 241 7.95 -11.55 -1.92
C GLY A 241 9.23 -12.37 -2.15
N ARG A 242 9.29 -13.18 -3.21
CA ARG A 242 10.47 -13.98 -3.54
C ARG A 242 11.57 -13.07 -4.04
N ALA A 243 12.77 -13.18 -3.45
CA ALA A 243 13.94 -12.45 -3.91
C ALA A 243 14.36 -12.91 -5.32
N LEU A 244 14.36 -11.97 -6.27
CA LEU A 244 14.79 -12.16 -7.64
C LEU A 244 16.28 -11.86 -7.81
N GLY A 245 16.78 -10.83 -7.13
CA GLY A 245 18.19 -10.45 -7.18
C GLY A 245 18.55 -9.32 -6.23
N LEU A 246 19.85 -9.10 -6.09
CA LEU A 246 20.42 -7.95 -5.38
C LEU A 246 21.06 -7.01 -6.41
N VAL A 247 20.65 -5.75 -6.37
CA VAL A 247 21.16 -4.66 -7.22
C VAL A 247 21.55 -3.47 -6.37
N TRP A 248 21.99 -2.39 -7.01
CA TRP A 248 22.39 -1.16 -6.34
C TRP A 248 21.56 -0.02 -6.89
N SER A 249 21.25 0.95 -6.06
CA SER A 249 20.53 2.15 -6.47
C SER A 249 21.26 3.41 -5.98
N THR A 250 21.33 4.40 -6.87
CA THR A 250 21.56 5.81 -6.54
C THR A 250 20.21 6.52 -6.40
N ARG A 251 20.23 7.75 -5.86
CA ARG A 251 19.05 8.64 -5.86
C ARG A 251 18.48 8.84 -7.26
N GLU A 252 19.36 9.04 -8.26
CA GLU A 252 18.96 9.18 -9.66
C GLU A 252 18.25 7.92 -10.18
N SER A 253 18.83 6.73 -9.96
CA SER A 253 18.23 5.48 -10.44
C SER A 253 16.86 5.22 -9.80
N LEU A 254 16.70 5.55 -8.52
CA LEU A 254 15.43 5.42 -7.80
C LEU A 254 14.39 6.41 -8.33
N ALA A 255 14.77 7.68 -8.52
CA ALA A 255 13.88 8.70 -9.07
C ALA A 255 13.36 8.31 -10.47
N ARG A 256 14.24 7.79 -11.32
CA ARG A 256 13.88 7.26 -12.64
C ARG A 256 13.01 6.01 -12.52
N ALA A 257 13.36 5.05 -11.67
CA ALA A 257 12.58 3.83 -11.47
C ALA A 257 11.12 4.12 -11.07
N VAL A 258 10.92 5.08 -10.15
CA VAL A 258 9.59 5.52 -9.70
C VAL A 258 8.83 6.24 -10.81
N THR A 259 9.48 7.17 -11.50
CA THR A 259 8.85 7.97 -12.58
C THR A 259 8.47 7.11 -13.78
N GLU A 260 9.37 6.23 -14.21
CA GLU A 260 9.19 5.38 -15.39
C GLU A 260 8.47 4.05 -15.07
N ARG A 261 8.23 3.75 -13.79
CA ARG A 261 7.70 2.48 -13.27
C ARG A 261 8.41 1.24 -13.82
N ARG A 262 9.74 1.28 -13.82
CA ARG A 262 10.61 0.24 -14.39
C ARG A 262 11.69 -0.21 -13.42
N GLY A 263 12.22 -1.41 -13.63
CA GLY A 263 13.43 -1.89 -12.97
C GLY A 263 14.65 -1.12 -13.46
N ILE A 264 14.91 0.04 -12.86
CA ILE A 264 16.06 0.91 -13.16
C ILE A 264 16.97 0.96 -11.95
N TYR A 265 18.25 0.66 -12.18
CA TYR A 265 19.24 0.42 -11.15
C TYR A 265 20.57 1.11 -11.50
N TRP A 266 21.53 1.07 -10.59
CA TRP A 266 22.93 1.40 -10.85
C TRP A 266 23.75 0.13 -11.08
N SER A 267 24.48 0.08 -12.20
CA SER A 267 25.43 -1.00 -12.46
C SER A 267 26.83 -0.63 -11.99
N ARG A 268 27.35 -1.34 -10.98
CA ARG A 268 28.72 -1.14 -10.49
C ARG A 268 29.81 -1.55 -11.49
N SER A 269 29.55 -2.50 -12.38
CA SER A 269 30.54 -2.89 -13.39
C SER A 269 30.60 -1.91 -14.56
N ARG A 270 29.46 -1.32 -14.92
CA ARG A 270 29.36 -0.33 -16.00
C ARG A 270 29.54 1.11 -15.54
N GLN A 271 29.47 1.34 -14.22
CA GLN A 271 29.47 2.68 -13.61
C GLN A 271 28.43 3.60 -14.27
N ALA A 272 27.22 3.08 -14.48
CA ALA A 272 26.15 3.76 -15.19
C ALA A 272 24.76 3.26 -14.76
N ILE A 273 23.72 4.06 -15.06
CA ILE A 273 22.33 3.63 -14.94
C ILE A 273 22.07 2.41 -15.84
N TRP A 274 21.34 1.45 -15.29
CA TRP A 274 21.00 0.19 -15.93
C TRP A 274 19.51 -0.07 -15.87
N GLU A 275 18.90 -0.09 -17.06
CA GLU A 275 17.51 -0.51 -17.24
C GLU A 275 17.44 -2.02 -17.48
N LYS A 276 16.77 -2.74 -16.57
CA LYS A 276 16.65 -4.19 -16.65
C LYS A 276 15.83 -4.60 -17.87
N GLY A 277 16.44 -5.46 -18.70
CA GLY A 277 15.77 -6.06 -19.85
C GLY A 277 15.76 -5.18 -21.11
N ALA A 278 16.39 -4.00 -21.11
CA ALA A 278 16.45 -3.12 -22.27
C ALA A 278 17.02 -3.82 -23.52
N THR A 279 17.97 -4.75 -23.34
CA THR A 279 18.56 -5.54 -24.44
C THR A 279 17.97 -6.95 -24.54
N SER A 280 17.66 -7.60 -23.41
CA SER A 280 17.27 -9.01 -23.39
C SER A 280 15.75 -9.26 -23.47
N GLY A 281 14.92 -8.22 -23.37
CA GLY A 281 13.46 -8.35 -23.30
C GLY A 281 12.92 -8.78 -21.93
N ASN A 282 13.79 -9.18 -20.99
CA ASN A 282 13.41 -9.55 -19.62
C ASN A 282 13.18 -8.32 -18.75
N THR A 283 12.13 -7.55 -19.05
CA THR A 283 11.80 -6.27 -18.44
C THR A 283 11.09 -6.41 -17.09
N GLN A 284 10.97 -5.29 -16.37
CA GLN A 284 10.33 -5.23 -15.07
C GLN A 284 9.42 -4.02 -14.98
N HIS A 285 8.23 -4.22 -14.44
CA HIS A 285 7.35 -3.15 -14.01
C HIS A 285 7.50 -2.97 -12.50
N LEU A 286 7.86 -1.77 -12.05
CA LEU A 286 7.98 -1.47 -10.63
C LEU A 286 6.59 -1.32 -10.02
N VAL A 287 6.32 -2.07 -8.96
CA VAL A 287 5.04 -2.10 -8.25
C VAL A 287 5.11 -1.33 -6.92
N ARG A 288 6.22 -1.48 -6.18
CA ARG A 288 6.39 -0.86 -4.86
C ARG A 288 7.86 -0.68 -4.52
N VAL A 289 8.16 0.37 -3.76
CA VAL A 289 9.44 0.63 -3.11
C VAL A 289 9.22 0.67 -1.61
N ASP A 290 9.96 -0.16 -0.87
CA ASP A 290 10.05 -0.10 0.58
C ASP A 290 11.48 0.26 1.00
N LEU A 291 11.60 0.92 2.13
CA LEU A 291 12.85 1.13 2.84
C LEU A 291 12.83 0.29 4.11
N ASP A 292 13.99 -0.18 4.52
CA ASP A 292 14.12 -0.84 5.81
C ASP A 292 14.06 0.14 7.00
N CYS A 293 14.19 -0.39 8.21
CA CYS A 293 13.94 0.35 9.44
C CYS A 293 14.98 1.42 9.75
N ASP A 294 16.22 1.27 9.27
CA ASP A 294 17.31 2.22 9.49
C ASP A 294 17.80 2.90 8.20
N ARG A 295 17.03 2.73 7.12
CA ARG A 295 17.07 3.51 5.87
C ARG A 295 18.30 3.28 5.01
N ASP A 296 18.99 2.17 5.18
CA ASP A 296 20.20 1.85 4.42
C ASP A 296 19.99 0.79 3.33
N THR A 297 18.79 0.20 3.25
CA THR A 297 18.45 -0.77 2.21
C THR A 297 17.07 -0.49 1.59
N LEU A 298 16.99 -0.67 0.27
CA LEU A 298 15.75 -0.61 -0.49
C LEU A 298 15.23 -2.03 -0.79
N ARG A 299 13.91 -2.17 -0.86
CA ARG A 299 13.25 -3.32 -1.47
C ARG A 299 12.35 -2.86 -2.60
N PHE A 300 12.62 -3.34 -3.82
CA PHE A 300 11.74 -3.14 -4.97
C PHE A 300 10.88 -4.36 -5.16
N THR A 301 9.56 -4.19 -5.14
CA THR A 301 8.63 -5.21 -5.61
C THR A 301 8.35 -4.97 -7.09
N VAL A 302 8.58 -5.98 -7.93
CA VAL A 302 8.43 -5.86 -9.38
C VAL A 302 7.56 -6.97 -9.95
N ARG A 303 6.84 -6.65 -11.02
CA ARG A 303 6.27 -7.65 -11.92
C ARG A 303 7.29 -7.94 -13.02
N GLN A 304 7.79 -9.17 -13.04
CA GLN A 304 8.81 -9.61 -13.99
C GLN A 304 8.17 -10.10 -15.29
N SER A 305 8.67 -9.60 -16.43
CA SER A 305 8.32 -10.08 -17.77
C SER A 305 9.50 -10.82 -18.41
N GLY A 306 9.20 -11.73 -19.34
CA GLY A 306 10.20 -12.57 -19.99
C GLY A 306 10.63 -13.76 -19.13
N ALA A 307 11.81 -14.31 -19.40
CA ALA A 307 12.28 -15.55 -18.80
C ALA A 307 12.79 -15.40 -17.35
N GLY A 308 13.13 -14.18 -16.92
CA GLY A 308 13.46 -13.93 -15.51
C GLY A 308 14.46 -12.80 -15.24
N PHE A 309 14.85 -12.68 -13.98
CA PHE A 309 15.81 -11.69 -13.52
C PHE A 309 17.24 -12.02 -13.97
N CYS A 310 17.65 -13.29 -13.86
CA CYS A 310 19.03 -13.71 -14.00
C CYS A 310 19.50 -13.70 -15.47
N HIS A 311 20.78 -13.35 -15.69
CA HIS A 311 21.41 -13.43 -17.01
C HIS A 311 21.57 -14.87 -17.53
N LEU A 312 21.43 -15.87 -16.65
CA LEU A 312 21.39 -17.30 -16.99
C LEU A 312 19.98 -17.77 -17.40
N ASN A 313 19.08 -16.84 -17.73
CA ASN A 313 17.70 -17.13 -18.14
C ASN A 313 16.87 -17.88 -17.07
N ARG A 314 17.07 -17.49 -15.81
CA ARG A 314 16.34 -18.01 -14.64
C ARG A 314 15.53 -16.92 -13.97
N ARG A 315 14.43 -17.31 -13.30
CA ARG A 315 13.53 -16.41 -12.59
C ARG A 315 14.27 -15.52 -11.58
N SER A 316 15.10 -16.13 -10.72
CA SER A 316 15.96 -15.45 -9.74
C SER A 316 17.44 -15.74 -9.96
N CYS A 317 18.30 -14.95 -9.31
CA CYS A 317 19.75 -15.20 -9.23
C CYS A 317 20.09 -16.50 -8.50
N TRP A 318 19.24 -16.89 -7.54
CA TRP A 318 19.38 -18.12 -6.75
C TRP A 318 18.52 -19.26 -7.33
N PRO A 319 18.91 -20.52 -7.09
CA PRO A 319 18.06 -21.68 -7.40
C PRO A 319 16.67 -21.57 -6.74
N SER A 320 15.64 -22.10 -7.39
CA SER A 320 14.33 -22.37 -6.77
C SER A 320 14.15 -23.85 -6.51
N ASP A 321 13.45 -24.16 -5.43
CA ASP A 321 12.56 -25.31 -5.39
C ASP A 321 11.17 -24.95 -5.94
N PHE A 322 10.39 -25.98 -6.29
CA PHE A 322 9.02 -25.83 -6.77
C PHE A 322 8.14 -25.07 -5.77
N ASP A 323 7.33 -24.13 -6.27
CA ASP A 323 6.31 -23.43 -5.50
C ASP A 323 5.01 -23.22 -6.30
N LEU A 324 3.94 -22.78 -5.63
CA LEU A 324 2.65 -22.54 -6.28
C LEU A 324 2.72 -21.45 -7.36
N ALA A 325 3.65 -20.49 -7.25
CA ALA A 325 3.82 -19.45 -8.26
C ALA A 325 4.49 -20.00 -9.53
N GLU A 326 5.39 -20.98 -9.40
CA GLU A 326 5.91 -21.73 -10.55
C GLU A 326 4.81 -22.54 -11.24
N LEU A 327 3.91 -23.16 -10.46
CA LEU A 327 2.75 -23.84 -11.01
C LEU A 327 1.80 -22.88 -11.76
N GLU A 328 1.48 -21.72 -11.17
CA GLU A 328 0.67 -20.68 -11.83
C GLU A 328 1.26 -20.27 -13.20
N LEU A 329 2.57 -20.04 -13.25
CA LEU A 329 3.25 -19.68 -14.51
C LEU A 329 3.15 -20.81 -15.54
N ALA A 330 3.32 -22.06 -15.13
CA ALA A 330 3.16 -23.21 -16.00
C ALA A 330 1.73 -23.34 -16.54
N LEU A 331 0.72 -23.08 -15.71
CA LEU A 331 -0.70 -23.07 -16.11
C LEU A 331 -1.00 -21.93 -17.10
N ALA A 332 -0.50 -20.73 -16.82
CA ALA A 332 -0.63 -19.58 -17.71
C ALA A 332 0.06 -19.84 -19.07
N ASP A 333 1.21 -20.51 -19.07
CA ASP A 333 1.88 -20.92 -20.29
C ASP A 333 1.08 -21.95 -21.07
N ARG A 334 0.56 -22.99 -20.39
CA ARG A 334 -0.29 -24.00 -21.01
C ARG A 334 -1.57 -23.41 -21.60
N LYS A 335 -2.13 -22.36 -20.98
CA LYS A 335 -3.28 -21.62 -21.52
C LYS A 335 -2.94 -20.90 -22.82
N ARG A 336 -1.76 -20.27 -22.90
CA ARG A 336 -1.29 -19.55 -24.11
C ARG A 336 -0.84 -20.50 -25.22
N ARG A 337 -0.21 -21.62 -24.84
CA ARG A 337 0.37 -22.64 -25.72
C ARG A 337 -0.18 -24.01 -25.34
N PRO A 338 -1.42 -24.33 -25.75
CA PRO A 338 -2.02 -25.63 -25.45
C PRO A 338 -1.21 -26.77 -26.07
N ILE A 339 -0.95 -27.80 -25.27
CA ILE A 339 -0.31 -29.04 -25.74
C ILE A 339 -1.41 -30.09 -25.92
N ALA A 340 -1.52 -30.63 -27.13
CA ALA A 340 -2.49 -31.68 -27.44
C ALA A 340 -2.32 -32.89 -26.50
N GLY A 341 -3.43 -33.44 -26.00
CA GLY A 341 -3.43 -34.59 -25.09
C GLY A 341 -3.19 -34.25 -23.61
N SER A 342 -2.75 -33.03 -23.27
CA SER A 342 -2.56 -32.63 -21.86
C SER A 342 -3.88 -32.57 -21.09
N GLY A 343 -3.91 -33.20 -19.90
CA GLY A 343 -5.03 -33.07 -18.95
C GLY A 343 -5.32 -31.61 -18.57
N THR A 344 -4.28 -30.83 -18.26
CA THR A 344 -4.38 -29.38 -18.00
C THR A 344 -5.02 -28.62 -19.16
N ALA A 345 -4.64 -28.91 -20.41
CA ALA A 345 -5.22 -28.22 -21.58
C ALA A 345 -6.71 -28.54 -21.72
N LYS A 346 -7.11 -29.79 -21.45
CA LYS A 346 -8.53 -30.20 -21.43
C LYS A 346 -9.30 -29.48 -20.32
N LEU A 347 -8.78 -29.47 -19.09
CA LEU A 347 -9.40 -28.76 -17.96
C LEU A 347 -9.54 -27.25 -18.21
N LEU A 348 -8.53 -26.64 -18.83
CA LEU A 348 -8.58 -25.22 -19.20
C LEU A 348 -9.63 -24.93 -20.27
N ALA A 349 -9.90 -25.88 -21.18
CA ALA A 349 -10.88 -25.73 -22.25
C ALA A 349 -12.32 -26.04 -21.79
N ASP A 350 -12.51 -27.03 -20.92
CA ASP A 350 -13.81 -27.56 -20.51
C ASP A 350 -14.16 -27.17 -19.05
N PRO A 351 -15.04 -26.17 -18.84
CA PRO A 351 -15.45 -25.75 -17.50
C PRO A 351 -16.28 -26.79 -16.75
N ALA A 352 -17.02 -27.65 -17.45
CA ALA A 352 -17.84 -28.68 -16.81
C ALA A 352 -16.96 -29.80 -16.23
N LEU A 353 -15.95 -30.24 -17.00
CA LEU A 353 -14.95 -31.19 -16.55
C LEU A 353 -14.16 -30.66 -15.36
N LEU A 354 -13.69 -29.40 -15.43
CA LEU A 354 -12.97 -28.77 -14.32
C LEU A 354 -13.81 -28.69 -13.05
N ALA A 355 -15.08 -28.31 -13.16
CA ALA A 355 -15.98 -28.26 -12.01
C ALA A 355 -16.27 -29.65 -11.43
N ALA A 356 -16.34 -30.68 -12.27
CA ALA A 356 -16.50 -32.06 -11.81
C ALA A 356 -15.26 -32.53 -11.04
N LYS A 357 -14.07 -32.38 -11.61
CA LYS A 357 -12.81 -32.74 -10.95
C LYS A 357 -12.60 -31.97 -9.65
N LEU A 358 -12.81 -30.65 -9.64
CA LEU A 358 -12.65 -29.85 -8.41
C LEU A 358 -13.58 -30.32 -7.28
N ARG A 359 -14.81 -30.76 -7.59
CA ARG A 359 -15.71 -31.33 -6.58
C ARG A 359 -15.22 -32.68 -6.08
N GLU A 360 -14.77 -33.54 -6.97
CA GLU A 360 -14.20 -34.87 -6.66
C GLU A 360 -13.00 -34.74 -5.70
N GLU A 361 -11.98 -33.94 -6.05
CA GLU A 361 -10.79 -33.75 -5.20
C GLU A 361 -11.16 -33.15 -3.83
N ALA A 362 -12.13 -32.23 -3.79
CA ALA A 362 -12.59 -31.64 -2.53
C ALA A 362 -13.34 -32.65 -1.64
N GLU A 363 -14.06 -33.59 -2.25
CA GLU A 363 -14.76 -34.68 -1.56
C GLU A 363 -13.79 -35.73 -1.03
N GLU A 364 -12.73 -36.04 -1.79
CA GLU A 364 -11.64 -36.92 -1.39
C GLU A 364 -10.86 -36.31 -0.22
N LEU A 365 -10.51 -35.02 -0.30
CA LEU A 365 -9.89 -34.30 0.82
C LEU A 365 -10.76 -34.31 2.07
N ALA A 366 -12.08 -34.17 1.94
CA ALA A 366 -13.00 -34.20 3.07
C ALA A 366 -13.08 -35.58 3.75
N ARG A 367 -12.72 -36.66 3.03
CA ARG A 367 -12.70 -38.04 3.54
C ARG A 367 -11.32 -38.51 3.98
N ALA A 368 -10.27 -37.76 3.67
CA ALA A 368 -8.91 -38.16 3.98
C ALA A 368 -8.69 -38.22 5.51
N GLU A 369 -8.29 -39.39 6.01
CA GLU A 369 -8.05 -39.62 7.44
C GLU A 369 -6.56 -39.67 7.78
N SER A 370 -5.72 -40.11 6.84
CA SER A 370 -4.27 -40.17 7.02
C SER A 370 -3.61 -38.84 6.64
N SER A 371 -2.48 -38.52 7.27
CA SER A 371 -1.72 -37.31 6.91
C SER A 371 -1.21 -37.36 5.47
N GLU A 372 -0.91 -38.55 4.95
CA GLU A 372 -0.42 -38.71 3.57
C GLU A 372 -1.54 -38.41 2.57
N ASP A 373 -2.73 -38.98 2.79
CA ASP A 373 -3.90 -38.72 1.94
C ASP A 373 -4.30 -37.24 2.02
N VAL A 374 -4.36 -36.65 3.22
CA VAL A 374 -4.68 -35.22 3.38
C VAL A 374 -3.74 -34.35 2.56
N VAL A 375 -2.43 -34.64 2.57
CA VAL A 375 -1.44 -33.89 1.78
C VAL A 375 -1.68 -34.07 0.29
N ARG A 376 -1.91 -35.30 -0.19
CA ARG A 376 -2.17 -35.60 -1.60
C ARG A 376 -3.43 -34.90 -2.09
N GLU A 377 -4.55 -35.10 -1.40
CA GLU A 377 -5.83 -34.52 -1.81
C GLU A 377 -5.81 -32.98 -1.71
N THR A 378 -5.09 -32.42 -0.73
CA THR A 378 -4.88 -30.96 -0.67
C THR A 378 -4.12 -30.46 -1.89
N ALA A 379 -3.09 -31.17 -2.34
CA ALA A 379 -2.33 -30.79 -3.52
C ALA A 379 -3.20 -30.81 -4.77
N ASP A 380 -4.07 -31.81 -4.93
CA ASP A 380 -4.98 -31.92 -6.07
C ASP A 380 -6.06 -30.83 -6.05
N VAL A 381 -6.64 -30.53 -4.89
CA VAL A 381 -7.55 -29.39 -4.72
C VAL A 381 -6.87 -28.06 -5.07
N LEU A 382 -5.65 -27.84 -4.58
CA LEU A 382 -4.89 -26.62 -4.90
C LEU A 382 -4.59 -26.52 -6.39
N TYR A 383 -4.20 -27.62 -7.04
CA TYR A 383 -3.97 -27.66 -8.48
C TYR A 383 -5.25 -27.31 -9.26
N MET A 384 -6.39 -27.95 -8.93
CA MET A 384 -7.66 -27.67 -9.61
C MET A 384 -8.15 -26.23 -9.37
N ALA A 385 -7.97 -25.71 -8.16
CA ALA A 385 -8.26 -24.32 -7.82
C ALA A 385 -7.40 -23.35 -8.64
N LEU A 386 -6.11 -23.64 -8.83
CA LEU A 386 -5.23 -22.83 -9.67
C LEU A 386 -5.56 -22.91 -11.15
N VAL A 387 -6.00 -24.06 -11.66
CA VAL A 387 -6.51 -24.18 -13.04
C VAL A 387 -7.77 -23.32 -13.22
N ALA A 388 -8.69 -23.35 -12.24
CA ALA A 388 -9.89 -22.52 -12.25
C ALA A 388 -9.56 -21.03 -12.19
N LEU A 389 -8.60 -20.65 -11.34
CA LEU A 389 -8.10 -19.28 -11.22
C LEU A 389 -7.50 -18.79 -12.55
N ALA A 390 -6.60 -19.58 -13.15
CA ALA A 390 -5.98 -19.26 -14.43
C ALA A 390 -7.00 -19.16 -15.56
N ARG A 391 -8.03 -20.01 -15.56
CA ARG A 391 -9.15 -19.92 -16.52
C ARG A 391 -9.92 -18.61 -16.34
N GLY A 392 -10.26 -18.27 -15.10
CA GLY A 392 -10.93 -17.02 -14.71
C GLY A 392 -10.11 -15.74 -14.90
N GLY A 393 -8.80 -15.87 -15.16
CA GLY A 393 -7.90 -14.73 -15.37
C GLY A 393 -7.40 -14.08 -14.08
N GLY A 394 -7.59 -14.72 -12.93
CA GLY A 394 -7.00 -14.27 -11.67
C GLY A 394 -5.59 -14.84 -11.44
N THR A 395 -4.96 -14.36 -10.37
CA THR A 395 -3.61 -14.76 -9.95
C THR A 395 -3.53 -15.12 -8.47
N LEU A 396 -2.48 -15.83 -8.06
CA LEU A 396 -2.14 -16.09 -6.66
C LEU A 396 -1.95 -14.79 -5.87
N ALA A 397 -1.45 -13.74 -6.52
CA ALA A 397 -1.37 -12.42 -5.92
C ALA A 397 -2.75 -11.88 -5.55
N ASP A 398 -3.75 -12.06 -6.42
CA ASP A 398 -5.15 -11.67 -6.17
C ASP A 398 -5.77 -12.50 -5.03
N VAL A 399 -5.54 -13.82 -5.01
CA VAL A 399 -6.03 -14.71 -3.94
C VAL A 399 -5.44 -14.31 -2.59
N ARG A 400 -4.14 -14.06 -2.52
CA ARG A 400 -3.47 -13.61 -1.30
C ARG A 400 -3.98 -12.23 -0.86
N ALA A 401 -4.20 -11.30 -1.80
CA ALA A 401 -4.79 -10.01 -1.48
C ALA A 401 -6.19 -10.16 -0.87
N GLU A 402 -7.01 -11.06 -1.44
CA GLU A 402 -8.35 -11.37 -0.95
C GLU A 402 -8.34 -12.02 0.44
N LEU A 403 -7.48 -13.01 0.65
CA LEU A 403 -7.30 -13.65 1.97
C LEU A 403 -6.80 -12.65 3.01
N GLY A 404 -5.84 -11.81 2.65
CA GLY A 404 -5.32 -10.76 3.51
C GLY A 404 -6.41 -9.75 3.91
N ARG A 405 -7.29 -9.37 2.97
CA ARG A 405 -8.46 -8.53 3.26
C ARG A 405 -9.40 -9.20 4.26
N ARG A 406 -9.77 -10.47 4.02
CA ARG A 406 -10.66 -11.23 4.93
C ARG A 406 -10.07 -11.43 6.32
N HIS A 407 -8.77 -11.67 6.40
CA HIS A 407 -8.05 -11.81 7.67
C HIS A 407 -8.07 -10.50 8.48
N ARG A 408 -8.03 -9.35 7.78
CA ARG A 408 -8.06 -8.02 8.39
C ARG A 408 -9.46 -7.51 8.72
N ALA A 409 -10.52 -8.21 8.32
CA ALA A 409 -11.90 -7.83 8.63
C ALA A 409 -12.13 -7.89 10.15
N VAL A 410 -12.76 -6.85 10.68
CA VAL A 410 -13.08 -6.69 12.10
C VAL A 410 -14.41 -7.34 12.43
N SER A 411 -15.33 -7.38 11.46
CA SER A 411 -16.59 -8.11 11.57
C SER A 411 -16.40 -9.55 11.09
N ARG A 412 -16.59 -10.54 11.97
CA ARG A 412 -16.55 -11.95 11.60
C ARG A 412 -17.91 -12.40 11.07
N ARG A 413 -17.94 -12.99 9.87
CA ARG A 413 -19.13 -13.73 9.41
C ARG A 413 -19.24 -15.03 10.22
N PRO A 414 -20.41 -15.38 10.77
CA PRO A 414 -20.59 -16.68 11.40
C PRO A 414 -20.43 -17.77 10.34
N MET A 415 -19.60 -18.78 10.62
CA MET A 415 -19.47 -19.97 9.78
C MET A 415 -20.66 -20.90 10.05
N VAL A 416 -21.84 -20.50 9.60
CA VAL A 416 -23.00 -21.39 9.60
C VAL A 416 -22.94 -22.19 8.30
N GLY A 417 -23.13 -23.51 8.39
CA GLY A 417 -23.29 -24.34 7.20
C GLY A 417 -24.38 -23.75 6.32
N LYS A 418 -24.12 -23.61 5.02
CA LYS A 418 -25.18 -23.28 4.07
C LYS A 418 -26.09 -24.50 4.01
N THR A 419 -27.25 -24.41 4.65
CA THR A 419 -28.34 -25.40 4.54
C THR A 419 -28.84 -25.51 3.12
#